data_AF-U5W5A4-F1
#
_entry.id   AF-U5W5A4-F1
#
_cell.length_a   1.000
_cell.length_b   1.000
_cell.length_c   1.000
_cell.angle_alpha   90.00
_cell.angle_beta   90.00
_cell.angle_gamma   90.00
#
_symmetry.space_group_name_H-M   'P 1'
#
loop_
_entity.id
_entity.type
_entity.pdbx_description
1 polymer ?
#
loop_
_entity_poly.entity_id
_entity_poly.type
_entity_poly.pdbx_seq_one_letter_code
_entity_poly.pdbx_strand_id
1 'polypeptide(L)'
;MSQSTVHARVRVRNPAEFLDLDRVLGARLVRADDLPIDEPHTVYCLESQRDGVCCTAEEWQRWTDAGARCLDEISAAYVALLRDHGSPDAQIDLKTGSTSLTWARQPAQWPGRAGRLARRSREAQQRFLARVRAADATYDPVRTEIERRLAEHQSEQRALRARLEREAEQRRVRQELRASVIKEVAQQRVWLYAPGDDDGPVVWVWRRDVTPDPAAPVAAHSAAQDAYQLEKTLLRLHRTPGRRILWDAAARAAVERECAERESTLTFTDWWAALTGSGWRQVSAPRVPASGSF
;
A
#
# COMPACT_ATOMS: atom_id res chain seq x y z
N MET A 1 -1.41 -21.21 25.12
CA MET A 1 -0.76 -19.91 25.38
C MET A 1 -0.62 -19.21 24.04
N SER A 2 -1.34 -18.12 23.80
CA SER A 2 -1.23 -17.37 22.54
C SER A 2 0.09 -16.60 22.53
N GLN A 3 1.00 -16.93 21.61
CA GLN A 3 2.23 -16.16 21.41
C GLN A 3 1.86 -14.82 20.77
N SER A 4 2.11 -13.73 21.48
CA SER A 4 1.91 -12.37 20.95
C SER A 4 2.84 -12.14 19.76
N THR A 5 2.26 -11.88 18.59
CA THR A 5 3.00 -11.52 17.37
C THR A 5 3.39 -10.05 17.43
N VAL A 6 4.67 -9.77 17.15
CA VAL A 6 5.25 -8.43 17.07
C VAL A 6 5.64 -8.16 15.62
N HIS A 7 5.48 -6.92 15.17
CA HIS A 7 5.88 -6.49 13.84
C HIS A 7 7.13 -5.60 13.95
N ALA A 8 8.19 -5.99 13.24
CA ALA A 8 9.50 -5.36 13.31
C ALA A 8 9.87 -4.63 12.03
N ARG A 9 10.04 -3.31 12.12
CA ARG A 9 10.81 -2.59 11.13
C ARG A 9 12.28 -2.82 11.39
N VAL A 10 12.98 -3.26 10.36
CA VAL A 10 14.40 -3.49 10.39
C VAL A 10 15.12 -2.27 9.82
N ARG A 11 16.03 -1.67 10.59
CA ARG A 11 16.99 -0.66 10.13
C ARG A 11 18.37 -1.29 10.01
N VAL A 12 19.08 -0.96 8.95
CA VAL A 12 20.49 -1.33 8.78
C VAL A 12 21.34 -0.22 9.37
N ARG A 13 22.31 -0.58 10.22
CA ARG A 13 23.44 0.28 10.56
C ARG A 13 24.70 -0.30 9.97
N ASN A 14 25.49 0.59 9.36
CA ASN A 14 26.84 0.30 8.89
C ASN A 14 27.86 0.99 9.82
N PRO A 15 28.55 0.25 10.70
CA PRO A 15 29.58 0.81 11.58
C PRO A 15 30.70 1.56 10.86
N ALA A 16 31.03 1.21 9.62
CA ALA A 16 32.09 1.88 8.85
C ALA A 16 31.69 3.31 8.44
N GLU A 17 30.39 3.60 8.33
CA GLU A 17 29.90 4.96 8.00
C GLU A 17 29.93 5.90 9.21
N PHE A 18 30.13 5.37 10.42
CA PHE A 18 30.05 6.15 11.64
C PHE A 18 31.30 6.99 11.91
N LEU A 19 32.48 6.48 11.55
CA LEU A 19 33.75 7.12 11.88
C LEU A 19 34.73 7.02 10.70
N ASP A 20 34.98 8.15 10.05
CA ASP A 20 36.06 8.29 9.09
C ASP A 20 37.42 8.26 9.82
N LEU A 21 38.05 7.09 9.84
CA LEU A 21 39.31 6.86 10.54
C LEU A 21 40.45 7.72 9.99
N ASP A 22 40.45 8.02 8.68
CA ASP A 22 41.51 8.84 8.09
C ASP A 22 41.40 10.29 8.54
N ARG A 23 40.17 10.82 8.56
CA ARG A 23 39.91 12.14 9.09
C ARG A 23 40.22 12.24 10.59
N VAL A 24 39.88 11.21 11.36
CA VAL A 24 39.99 11.22 12.82
C VAL A 24 41.43 11.01 13.27
N LEU A 25 42.15 10.05 12.69
CA LEU A 25 43.51 9.70 13.10
C LEU A 25 44.57 10.49 12.33
N GLY A 26 44.32 10.83 11.06
CA GLY A 26 45.26 11.56 10.20
C GLY A 26 46.66 10.95 10.24
N ALA A 27 47.67 11.80 10.47
CA ALA A 27 49.08 11.38 10.54
C ALA A 27 49.43 10.39 11.68
N ARG A 28 48.47 10.04 12.56
CA ARG A 28 48.67 9.01 13.59
C ARG A 28 48.42 7.61 13.04
N LEU A 29 47.67 7.45 11.95
CA LEU A 29 47.40 6.17 11.32
C LEU A 29 48.27 5.99 10.08
N VAL A 30 48.96 4.86 9.99
CA VAL A 30 49.54 4.39 8.73
C VAL A 30 48.74 3.17 8.30
N ARG A 31 47.93 3.30 7.23
CA ARG A 31 47.13 2.19 6.71
C ARG A 31 48.04 1.08 6.19
N ALA A 32 47.62 -0.16 6.44
CA ALA A 32 48.21 -1.32 5.79
C ALA A 32 47.32 -1.69 4.60
N ASP A 33 47.88 -1.69 3.39
CA ASP A 33 47.14 -1.89 2.14
C ASP A 33 46.41 -3.24 2.07
N ASP A 34 46.85 -4.23 2.84
CA ASP A 34 46.27 -5.57 2.94
C ASP A 34 45.24 -5.73 4.07
N LEU A 35 44.92 -4.67 4.82
CA LEU A 35 43.98 -4.69 5.94
C LEU A 35 42.79 -3.76 5.68
N PRO A 36 41.66 -4.28 5.19
CA PRO A 36 40.50 -3.47 4.81
C PRO A 36 39.67 -3.06 6.04
N ILE A 37 40.12 -2.03 6.75
CA ILE A 37 39.48 -1.55 7.99
C ILE A 37 38.13 -0.84 7.80
N ASP A 38 37.76 -0.51 6.57
CA ASP A 38 36.51 0.18 6.22
C ASP A 38 35.50 -0.73 5.51
N GLU A 39 35.63 -2.06 5.63
CA GLU A 39 34.64 -2.98 5.08
C GLU A 39 33.25 -2.69 5.66
N PRO A 40 32.19 -2.66 4.82
CA PRO A 40 30.83 -2.41 5.32
C PRO A 40 30.33 -3.60 6.12
N HIS A 41 29.86 -3.35 7.34
CA HIS A 41 29.28 -4.37 8.22
C HIS A 41 27.80 -4.11 8.41
N THR A 42 26.95 -5.11 8.15
CA THR A 42 25.50 -4.96 8.30
C THR A 42 25.07 -5.44 9.69
N VAL A 43 24.58 -4.51 10.51
CA VAL A 43 23.90 -4.83 11.77
C VAL A 43 22.46 -4.34 11.70
N TYR A 44 21.51 -5.24 11.97
CA TYR A 44 20.10 -4.91 11.99
C TYR A 44 19.65 -4.43 13.36
N CYS A 45 18.99 -3.27 13.39
CA CYS A 45 18.33 -2.70 14.55
C CYS A 45 16.82 -2.76 14.35
N LEU A 46 16.08 -3.16 15.38
CA LEU A 46 14.62 -3.35 15.29
C LEU A 46 13.86 -2.18 15.89
N GLU A 47 12.79 -1.76 15.23
CA GLU A 47 11.82 -0.77 15.71
C GLU A 47 10.41 -1.31 15.59
N SER A 48 9.60 -1.12 16.64
CA SER A 48 8.23 -1.61 16.64
C SER A 48 7.40 -0.82 15.63
N GLN A 49 6.86 -1.49 14.63
CA GLN A 49 6.02 -0.87 13.58
C GLN A 49 4.98 -1.84 13.06
N ARG A 50 3.79 -1.36 12.73
CA ARG A 50 2.68 -2.19 12.22
C ARG A 50 2.99 -2.91 10.90
N ASP A 51 3.78 -2.31 10.02
CA ASP A 51 4.08 -2.86 8.68
C ASP A 51 5.45 -3.55 8.60
N GLY A 52 5.86 -4.15 9.72
CA GLY A 52 7.15 -4.84 9.86
C GLY A 52 7.08 -6.34 9.62
N VAL A 53 8.26 -6.96 9.60
CA VAL A 53 8.43 -8.42 9.60
C VAL A 53 7.78 -9.00 10.85
N CYS A 54 6.93 -10.01 10.67
CA CYS A 54 6.31 -10.73 11.78
C CYS A 54 7.36 -11.56 12.53
N CYS A 55 7.42 -11.39 13.85
CA CYS A 55 8.26 -12.18 14.73
C CYS A 55 7.56 -12.39 16.08
N THR A 56 8.00 -13.39 16.83
CA THR A 56 7.57 -13.58 18.21
C THR A 56 8.27 -12.58 19.13
N ALA A 57 7.72 -12.34 20.32
CA ALA A 57 8.39 -11.51 21.34
C ALA A 57 9.77 -12.07 21.75
N GLU A 58 9.95 -13.39 21.72
CA GLU A 58 11.24 -14.03 22.02
C GLU A 58 12.26 -13.82 20.90
N GLU A 59 11.85 -13.96 19.64
CA GLU A 59 12.68 -13.64 18.47
C GLU A 59 13.09 -12.16 18.51
N TRP A 60 12.14 -11.26 18.75
CA TRP A 60 12.37 -9.83 18.88
C TRP A 60 13.48 -9.51 19.90
N GLN A 61 13.34 -10.04 21.12
CA GLN A 61 14.28 -9.78 22.20
C GLN A 61 15.67 -10.32 21.85
N ARG A 62 15.73 -11.57 21.38
CA ARG A 62 16.99 -12.20 20.98
C ARG A 62 17.71 -11.44 19.88
N TRP A 63 16.99 -11.00 18.85
CA TRP A 63 17.55 -10.23 17.74
C TRP A 63 18.04 -8.86 18.20
N THR A 64 17.26 -8.18 19.05
CA THR A 64 17.63 -6.89 19.64
C THR A 64 18.91 -7.01 20.48
N ASP A 65 18.99 -8.01 21.35
CA ASP A 65 20.15 -8.24 22.21
C ASP A 65 21.39 -8.62 21.41
N ALA A 66 21.24 -9.44 20.36
CA ALA A 66 22.35 -9.81 19.49
C ALA A 66 22.90 -8.61 18.71
N GLY A 67 22.01 -7.77 18.15
CA GLY A 67 22.41 -6.54 17.47
C GLY A 67 23.10 -5.55 18.42
N ALA A 68 22.56 -5.37 19.62
CA ALA A 68 23.16 -4.50 20.64
C ALA A 68 24.55 -4.97 21.05
N ARG A 69 24.72 -6.28 21.34
CA ARG A 69 26.03 -6.87 21.67
C ARG A 69 27.05 -6.71 20.53
N CYS A 70 26.64 -6.94 19.29
CA CYS A 70 27.51 -6.76 18.13
C CYS A 70 28.00 -5.30 18.03
N LEU A 71 27.10 -4.32 18.17
CA LEU A 71 27.47 -2.91 18.16
C LEU A 71 28.38 -2.52 19.34
N ASP A 72 28.17 -3.09 20.52
CA ASP A 72 29.02 -2.86 21.69
C ASP A 72 30.46 -3.37 21.47
N GLU A 73 30.60 -4.58 20.92
CA GLU A 73 31.91 -5.17 20.61
C GLU A 73 32.66 -4.38 19.53
N ILE A 74 31.96 -3.96 18.47
CA ILE A 74 32.57 -3.12 17.42
C ILE A 74 32.94 -1.73 17.98
N SER A 75 32.09 -1.14 18.83
CA SER A 75 32.40 0.12 19.51
C SER A 75 33.67 -0.01 20.36
N ALA A 76 33.80 -1.10 21.13
CA ALA A 76 34.99 -1.39 21.91
C ALA A 76 36.24 -1.62 21.05
N ALA A 77 36.10 -2.24 19.87
CA ALA A 77 37.18 -2.40 18.91
C ALA A 77 37.68 -1.05 18.38
N TYR A 78 36.76 -0.14 18.00
CA TYR A 78 37.13 1.23 17.60
C TYR A 78 37.81 2.01 18.72
N VAL A 79 37.30 1.94 19.96
CA VAL A 79 37.92 2.60 21.12
C VAL A 79 39.35 2.07 21.34
N ALA A 80 39.55 0.76 21.25
CA ALA A 80 40.88 0.16 21.36
C ALA A 80 41.82 0.65 20.25
N LEU A 81 41.34 0.72 19.00
CA LEU A 81 42.11 1.26 17.87
C LEU A 81 42.50 2.72 18.10
N LEU A 82 41.59 3.56 18.58
CA LEU A 82 41.88 4.98 18.85
C LEU A 82 42.85 5.17 20.02
N ARG A 83 42.72 4.37 21.08
CA ARG A 83 43.68 4.35 22.22
C ARG A 83 45.06 3.94 21.74
N ASP A 84 45.15 2.93 20.88
CA ASP A 84 46.38 2.49 20.23
C ASP A 84 47.01 3.56 19.35
N HIS A 85 46.34 4.68 19.07
CA HIS A 85 46.88 5.81 18.33
C HIS A 85 46.92 7.12 19.14
N GLY A 86 46.76 7.05 20.46
CA GLY A 86 47.01 8.19 21.36
C GLY A 86 45.77 9.01 21.73
N SER A 87 44.58 8.40 21.68
CA SER A 87 43.36 8.96 22.27
C SER A 87 42.97 8.19 23.54
N PRO A 88 43.54 8.51 24.72
CA PRO A 88 43.34 7.71 25.95
C PRO A 88 41.87 7.64 26.39
N ASP A 89 41.16 8.77 26.31
CA ASP A 89 39.78 8.92 26.76
C ASP A 89 38.77 8.74 25.62
N ALA A 90 39.15 8.02 24.55
CA ALA A 90 38.24 7.73 23.44
C ALA A 90 36.99 6.99 23.94
N GLN A 91 35.82 7.48 23.54
CA GLN A 91 34.52 6.84 23.73
C GLN A 91 33.76 6.83 22.41
N ILE A 92 33.21 5.66 22.07
CA ILE A 92 32.37 5.45 20.90
C ILE A 92 31.20 4.58 21.35
N ASP A 93 29.99 4.97 20.97
CA ASP A 93 28.81 4.15 21.10
C ASP A 93 28.04 4.16 19.78
N LEU A 94 28.16 3.06 19.04
CA LEU A 94 27.50 2.87 17.75
C LEU A 94 25.99 2.67 17.85
N LYS A 95 25.42 2.45 19.06
CA LYS A 95 23.96 2.33 19.26
C LYS A 95 23.32 3.71 19.31
N THR A 96 23.91 4.63 20.07
CA THR A 96 23.41 6.01 20.19
C THR A 96 23.97 6.93 19.11
N GLY A 97 25.07 6.53 18.48
CA GLY A 97 25.80 7.36 17.54
C GLY A 97 26.62 8.46 18.22
N SER A 98 27.03 8.23 19.47
CA SER A 98 27.82 9.20 20.24
C SER A 98 29.32 8.92 20.15
N THR A 99 30.11 9.99 20.14
CA THR A 99 31.58 9.94 20.05
C THR A 99 32.17 11.01 20.95
N SER A 100 33.20 10.68 21.72
CA SER A 100 34.02 11.63 22.48
C SER A 100 35.48 11.29 22.31
N LEU A 101 36.30 12.27 21.92
CA LEU A 101 37.69 12.08 21.55
C LEU A 101 38.58 13.12 22.24
N THR A 102 39.60 12.64 22.95
CA THR A 102 40.62 13.48 23.58
C THR A 102 41.99 13.01 23.11
N TRP A 103 42.77 13.91 22.53
CA TRP A 103 44.06 13.55 21.95
C TRP A 103 45.23 13.88 22.87
N ALA A 104 46.11 12.90 23.06
CA ALA A 104 47.44 13.19 23.55
C ALA A 104 48.19 14.08 22.56
N ARG A 105 49.10 14.89 23.10
CA ARG A 105 49.99 15.77 22.31
C ARG A 105 50.69 14.93 21.25
N GLN A 106 50.78 15.46 20.02
CA GLN A 106 51.47 14.74 18.95
C GLN A 106 52.91 14.40 19.40
N PRO A 107 53.37 13.15 19.19
CA PRO A 107 54.74 12.80 19.51
C PRO A 107 55.71 13.67 18.71
N ALA A 108 56.87 14.00 19.29
CA ALA A 108 57.94 14.70 18.58
C ALA A 108 58.46 13.87 17.38
N GLN A 109 58.98 14.52 16.34
CA GLN A 109 59.59 13.82 15.20
C GLN A 109 61.02 13.38 15.55
N TRP A 110 61.36 12.11 15.31
CA TRP A 110 62.70 11.57 15.55
C TRP A 110 63.00 10.39 14.60
N PRO A 111 64.29 10.08 14.34
CA PRO A 111 64.68 9.03 13.39
C PRO A 111 64.07 7.65 13.70
N GLY A 112 63.58 6.96 12.67
CA GLY A 112 62.94 5.63 12.78
C GLY A 112 61.50 5.64 13.31
N ARG A 113 60.94 6.81 13.62
CA ARG A 113 59.54 6.93 14.11
C ARG A 113 58.53 6.40 13.09
N ALA A 114 58.73 6.71 11.80
CA ALA A 114 57.81 6.28 10.74
C ALA A 114 57.67 4.76 10.68
N GLY A 115 58.79 4.02 10.72
CA GLY A 115 58.77 2.55 10.73
C GLY A 115 58.11 1.95 11.97
N ARG A 116 58.36 2.53 13.17
CA ARG A 116 57.69 2.10 14.40
C ARG A 116 56.18 2.39 14.39
N LEU A 117 55.79 3.55 13.85
CA LEU A 117 54.37 3.92 13.71
C LEU A 117 53.68 2.96 12.74
N ALA A 118 54.27 2.69 11.58
CA ALA A 118 53.73 1.74 10.61
C ALA A 118 53.52 0.34 11.21
N ARG A 119 54.51 -0.19 11.94
CA ARG A 119 54.39 -1.48 12.62
C ARG A 119 53.26 -1.46 13.66
N ARG A 120 53.22 -0.44 14.53
CA ARG A 120 52.18 -0.29 15.56
C ARG A 120 50.78 -0.16 14.93
N SER A 121 50.64 0.65 13.90
CA SER A 121 49.37 0.83 13.18
C SER A 121 48.91 -0.46 12.53
N ARG A 122 49.82 -1.23 11.91
CA ARG A 122 49.50 -2.54 11.34
C ARG A 122 49.01 -3.53 12.41
N GLU A 123 49.73 -3.66 13.52
CA GLU A 123 49.33 -4.54 14.64
C GLU A 123 47.96 -4.13 15.23
N ALA A 124 47.72 -2.82 15.38
CA ALA A 124 46.44 -2.31 15.87
C ALA A 124 45.30 -2.58 14.89
N GLN A 125 45.52 -2.39 13.58
CA GLN A 125 44.54 -2.72 12.53
C GLN A 125 44.24 -4.22 12.49
N GLN A 126 45.24 -5.09 12.66
CA GLN A 126 45.04 -6.55 12.76
C GLN A 126 44.16 -6.92 13.96
N ARG A 127 44.44 -6.35 15.15
CA ARG A 127 43.62 -6.58 16.34
C ARG A 127 42.19 -6.07 16.17
N PHE A 128 42.04 -4.89 15.57
CA PHE A 128 40.73 -4.31 15.27
C PHE A 128 39.92 -5.25 14.37
N LEU A 129 40.48 -5.63 13.21
CA LEU A 129 39.81 -6.51 12.25
C LEU A 129 39.48 -7.88 12.86
N ALA A 130 40.38 -8.46 13.65
CA ALA A 130 40.13 -9.72 14.32
C ALA A 130 38.92 -9.63 15.28
N ARG A 131 38.79 -8.53 16.03
CA ARG A 131 37.65 -8.30 16.93
C ARG A 131 36.35 -8.07 16.17
N VAL A 132 36.38 -7.26 15.13
CA VAL A 132 35.20 -7.00 14.29
C VAL A 132 34.71 -8.29 13.64
N ARG A 133 35.61 -9.10 13.06
CA ARG A 133 35.27 -10.41 12.49
C ARG A 133 34.69 -11.38 13.52
N ALA A 134 35.20 -11.37 14.76
CA ALA A 134 34.66 -12.20 15.83
C ALA A 134 33.24 -11.76 16.25
N ALA A 135 33.00 -10.44 16.33
CA ALA A 135 31.67 -9.89 16.61
C ALA A 135 30.68 -10.24 15.49
N ASP A 136 31.09 -10.07 14.23
CA ASP A 136 30.32 -10.43 13.04
C ASP A 136 29.99 -11.92 13.01
N ALA A 137 30.98 -12.80 13.22
CA ALA A 137 30.76 -14.25 13.24
C ALA A 137 29.77 -14.66 14.35
N THR A 138 29.78 -13.96 15.48
CA THR A 138 28.83 -14.20 16.57
C THR A 138 27.41 -13.73 16.21
N TYR A 139 27.30 -12.65 15.44
CA TYR A 139 26.03 -12.06 15.01
C TYR A 139 25.43 -12.73 13.76
N ASP A 140 26.26 -13.37 12.94
CA ASP A 140 25.91 -13.93 11.64
C ASP A 140 24.67 -14.85 11.64
N PRO A 141 24.45 -15.74 12.64
CA PRO A 141 23.25 -16.57 12.67
C PRO A 141 21.96 -15.75 12.78
N VAL A 142 21.99 -14.67 13.58
CA VAL A 142 20.84 -13.76 13.73
C VAL A 142 20.65 -12.92 12.48
N ARG A 143 21.74 -12.44 11.87
CA ARG A 143 21.70 -11.69 10.62
C ARG A 143 21.03 -12.49 9.51
N THR A 144 21.48 -13.72 9.29
CA THR A 144 20.95 -14.64 8.27
C THR A 144 19.47 -14.94 8.50
N GLU A 145 19.06 -15.10 9.75
CA GLU A 145 17.66 -15.33 10.09
C GLU A 145 16.77 -14.13 9.77
N ILE A 146 17.21 -12.91 10.12
CA ILE A 146 16.50 -11.66 9.81
C ILE A 146 16.38 -11.49 8.29
N GLU A 147 17.46 -11.74 7.54
CA GLU A 147 17.48 -11.67 6.07
C GLU A 147 16.50 -12.64 5.44
N ARG A 148 16.46 -13.90 5.92
CA ARG A 148 15.49 -14.90 5.46
C ARG A 148 14.05 -14.42 5.70
N ARG A 149 13.76 -13.91 6.90
CA ARG A 149 12.43 -13.40 7.25
C ARG A 149 12.03 -12.17 6.42
N LEU A 150 12.97 -11.28 6.12
CA LEU A 150 12.76 -10.15 5.22
C LEU A 150 12.42 -10.62 3.80
N ALA A 151 13.15 -11.61 3.28
CA ALA A 151 12.90 -12.16 1.95
C ALA A 151 11.52 -12.82 1.85
N GLU A 152 11.12 -13.59 2.87
CA GLU A 152 9.79 -14.19 3.00
C GLU A 152 8.71 -13.12 2.99
N HIS A 153 8.82 -12.12 3.86
CA HIS A 153 7.87 -11.02 3.95
C HIS A 153 7.73 -10.25 2.62
N GLN A 154 8.85 -9.96 1.95
CA GLN A 154 8.83 -9.32 0.63
C GLN A 154 8.18 -10.18 -0.45
N SER A 155 8.31 -11.51 -0.37
CA SER A 155 7.65 -12.43 -1.31
C SER A 155 6.13 -12.46 -1.10
N GLU A 156 5.68 -12.48 0.15
CA GLU A 156 4.27 -12.45 0.53
C GLU A 156 3.62 -11.13 0.11
N GLN A 157 4.30 -9.99 0.37
CA GLN A 157 3.81 -8.69 -0.07
C GLN A 157 3.69 -8.60 -1.59
N ARG A 158 4.66 -9.14 -2.34
CA ARG A 158 4.61 -9.17 -3.82
C ARG A 158 3.46 -10.04 -4.31
N ALA A 159 3.25 -11.21 -3.72
CA ALA A 159 2.15 -12.10 -4.07
C ALA A 159 0.78 -11.46 -3.80
N LEU A 160 0.63 -10.79 -2.65
CA LEU A 160 -0.58 -10.07 -2.29
C LEU A 160 -0.87 -8.92 -3.26
N ARG A 161 0.12 -8.09 -3.58
CA ARG A 161 -0.03 -6.99 -4.55
C ARG A 161 -0.44 -7.52 -5.93
N ALA A 162 0.24 -8.53 -6.44
CA ALA A 162 -0.09 -9.14 -7.73
C ALA A 162 -1.52 -9.72 -7.75
N ARG A 163 -1.98 -10.30 -6.64
CA ARG A 163 -3.37 -10.77 -6.52
C ARG A 163 -4.36 -9.60 -6.55
N LEU A 164 -4.11 -8.54 -5.76
CA LEU A 164 -4.97 -7.36 -5.70
C LEU A 164 -5.04 -6.63 -7.06
N GLU A 165 -3.93 -6.54 -7.78
CA GLU A 165 -3.88 -5.96 -9.12
C GLU A 165 -4.74 -6.76 -10.11
N ARG A 166 -4.66 -8.11 -10.07
CA ARG A 166 -5.51 -8.97 -10.90
C ARG A 166 -6.99 -8.82 -10.56
N GLU A 167 -7.33 -8.77 -9.27
CA GLU A 167 -8.71 -8.55 -8.83
C GLU A 167 -9.23 -7.16 -9.26
N ALA A 168 -8.39 -6.13 -9.19
CA ALA A 168 -8.74 -4.78 -9.65
C ALA A 168 -8.95 -4.74 -11.17
N GLU A 169 -8.07 -5.37 -11.95
CA GLU A 169 -8.23 -5.43 -13.41
C GLU A 169 -9.48 -6.19 -13.82
N GLN A 170 -9.77 -7.34 -13.18
CA GLN A 170 -11.00 -8.09 -13.42
C GLN A 170 -12.25 -7.27 -13.10
N ARG A 171 -12.22 -6.48 -12.01
CA ARG A 171 -13.31 -5.55 -11.68
C ARG A 171 -13.45 -4.45 -12.75
N ARG A 172 -12.33 -3.90 -13.23
CA ARG A 172 -12.32 -2.87 -14.28
C ARG A 172 -12.94 -3.41 -15.57
N VAL A 173 -12.49 -4.56 -16.05
CA VAL A 173 -13.02 -5.22 -17.25
C VAL A 173 -14.53 -5.50 -17.12
N ARG A 174 -14.98 -6.01 -15.97
CA ARG A 174 -16.42 -6.23 -15.72
C ARG A 174 -17.22 -4.93 -15.71
N GLN A 175 -16.66 -3.85 -15.15
CA GLN A 175 -17.30 -2.54 -15.13
C GLN A 175 -17.38 -1.92 -16.53
N GLU A 176 -16.33 -2.04 -17.32
CA GLU A 176 -16.28 -1.60 -18.72
C GLU A 176 -17.30 -2.36 -19.57
N LEU A 177 -17.36 -3.71 -19.46
CA LEU A 177 -18.37 -4.52 -20.12
C LEU A 177 -19.79 -4.09 -19.71
N ARG A 178 -20.04 -3.96 -18.40
CA ARG A 178 -21.34 -3.51 -17.88
C ARG A 178 -21.74 -2.16 -18.47
N ALA A 179 -20.81 -1.20 -18.53
CA ALA A 179 -21.06 0.12 -19.09
C ALA A 179 -21.35 0.08 -20.61
N SER A 180 -20.64 -0.76 -21.37
CA SER A 180 -20.89 -0.97 -22.80
C SER A 180 -22.30 -1.53 -23.04
N VAL A 181 -22.66 -2.60 -22.33
CA VAL A 181 -23.97 -3.25 -22.48
C VAL A 181 -25.11 -2.30 -22.12
N ILE A 182 -24.98 -1.53 -21.03
CA ILE A 182 -25.99 -0.52 -20.66
C ILE A 182 -26.20 0.46 -21.82
N LYS A 183 -25.11 0.99 -22.39
CA LYS A 183 -25.17 1.96 -23.48
C LYS A 183 -25.79 1.37 -24.74
N GLU A 184 -25.39 0.16 -25.13
CA GLU A 184 -25.91 -0.53 -26.33
C GLU A 184 -27.42 -0.76 -26.24
N VAL A 185 -27.89 -1.34 -25.12
CA VAL A 185 -29.32 -1.59 -24.91
C VAL A 185 -30.11 -0.28 -24.79
N ALA A 186 -29.53 0.74 -24.15
CA ALA A 186 -30.15 2.06 -24.01
C ALA A 186 -30.31 2.82 -25.34
N GLN A 187 -29.43 2.60 -26.31
CA GLN A 187 -29.48 3.29 -27.61
C GLN A 187 -30.54 2.73 -28.57
N GLN A 188 -31.16 1.60 -28.24
CA GLN A 188 -32.21 1.02 -29.07
C GLN A 188 -33.47 1.91 -29.05
N ARG A 189 -33.89 2.33 -30.25
CA ARG A 189 -35.08 3.16 -30.45
C ARG A 189 -36.35 2.32 -30.50
N VAL A 190 -36.70 1.73 -29.38
CA VAL A 190 -37.81 0.77 -29.26
C VAL A 190 -38.83 1.17 -28.20
N TRP A 191 -38.52 2.18 -27.38
CA TRP A 191 -39.37 2.55 -26.26
C TRP A 191 -40.52 3.47 -26.68
N LEU A 192 -41.69 3.17 -26.15
CA LEU A 192 -42.92 3.92 -26.31
C LEU A 192 -43.52 4.19 -24.93
N TYR A 193 -44.25 5.29 -24.82
CA TYR A 193 -45.03 5.59 -23.62
C TYR A 193 -46.38 6.23 -23.98
N ALA A 194 -47.35 6.01 -23.10
CA ALA A 194 -48.69 6.58 -23.13
C ALA A 194 -49.04 7.13 -21.75
N PRO A 195 -49.61 8.33 -21.62
CA PRO A 195 -50.47 8.59 -20.48
C PRO A 195 -51.67 7.63 -20.54
N GLY A 196 -52.17 7.16 -19.40
CA GLY A 196 -53.43 6.43 -19.35
C GLY A 196 -54.60 7.28 -19.84
N ASP A 197 -55.75 6.65 -20.11
CA ASP A 197 -56.95 7.32 -20.59
C ASP A 197 -57.30 8.55 -19.72
N ASP A 198 -57.73 9.64 -20.36
CA ASP A 198 -58.11 10.94 -19.77
C ASP A 198 -57.07 11.61 -18.86
N ASP A 199 -55.83 11.73 -19.35
CA ASP A 199 -54.74 12.45 -18.64
C ASP A 199 -54.46 11.86 -17.23
N GLY A 200 -54.79 10.58 -17.08
CA GLY A 200 -54.84 9.87 -15.81
C GLY A 200 -53.48 9.77 -15.09
N PRO A 201 -53.50 9.37 -13.80
CA PRO A 201 -52.32 9.36 -12.94
C PRO A 201 -51.29 8.28 -13.30
N VAL A 202 -51.45 7.54 -14.40
CA VAL A 202 -50.57 6.43 -14.76
C VAL A 202 -49.95 6.67 -16.14
N VAL A 203 -48.63 6.53 -16.24
CA VAL A 203 -47.88 6.55 -17.50
C VAL A 203 -47.44 5.12 -17.79
N TRP A 204 -47.96 4.54 -18.85
CA TRP A 204 -47.59 3.20 -19.32
C TRP A 204 -46.38 3.28 -20.24
N VAL A 205 -45.40 2.40 -20.02
CA VAL A 205 -44.16 2.35 -20.79
C VAL A 205 -43.93 0.93 -21.29
N TRP A 206 -43.74 0.78 -22.60
CA TRP A 206 -43.55 -0.51 -23.25
C TRP A 206 -42.56 -0.41 -24.40
N ARG A 207 -42.24 -1.56 -24.99
CA ARG A 207 -41.36 -1.70 -26.15
C ARG A 207 -42.17 -2.05 -27.39
N ARG A 208 -41.88 -1.41 -28.53
CA ARG A 208 -42.60 -1.64 -29.80
C ARG A 208 -42.34 -3.01 -30.43
N ASP A 209 -41.19 -3.60 -30.11
CA ASP A 209 -40.69 -4.86 -30.65
C ASP A 209 -41.06 -6.06 -29.79
N VAL A 210 -41.84 -5.84 -28.73
CA VAL A 210 -42.34 -6.87 -27.83
C VAL A 210 -43.86 -6.71 -27.74
N THR A 211 -44.59 -7.82 -27.77
CA THR A 211 -46.04 -7.79 -27.53
C THR A 211 -46.28 -7.38 -26.06
N PRO A 212 -46.99 -6.26 -25.80
CA PRO A 212 -47.22 -5.78 -24.45
C PRO A 212 -48.17 -6.70 -23.67
N ASP A 213 -47.92 -6.84 -22.37
CA ASP A 213 -48.74 -7.61 -21.43
C ASP A 213 -48.91 -6.82 -20.12
N PRO A 214 -50.10 -6.20 -19.89
CA PRO A 214 -51.35 -6.30 -20.64
C PRO A 214 -51.39 -5.49 -21.95
N ALA A 215 -52.45 -5.68 -22.76
CA ALA A 215 -52.65 -4.96 -24.02
C ALA A 215 -52.47 -3.44 -23.85
N ALA A 216 -51.59 -2.84 -24.65
CA ALA A 216 -51.26 -1.43 -24.56
C ALA A 216 -52.49 -0.52 -24.81
N PRO A 217 -52.59 0.64 -24.13
CA PRO A 217 -53.64 1.62 -24.43
C PRO A 217 -53.58 2.01 -25.91
N VAL A 218 -54.73 1.96 -26.60
CA VAL A 218 -54.84 2.22 -28.06
C VAL A 218 -54.40 3.65 -28.43
N ALA A 219 -54.36 4.56 -27.45
CA ALA A 219 -54.13 5.98 -27.64
C ALA A 219 -52.76 6.48 -27.12
N ALA A 220 -51.64 6.00 -27.66
CA ALA A 220 -50.45 6.85 -27.77
C ALA A 220 -49.47 6.32 -28.80
N HIS A 221 -49.10 7.18 -29.75
CA HIS A 221 -48.02 6.90 -30.70
C HIS A 221 -46.97 8.01 -30.57
N SER A 222 -46.32 8.08 -29.41
CA SER A 222 -45.04 8.78 -29.33
C SER A 222 -44.07 8.14 -30.31
N ALA A 223 -43.24 8.93 -31.00
CA ALA A 223 -42.20 8.38 -31.87
C ALA A 223 -41.24 7.53 -31.03
N ALA A 224 -40.86 6.34 -31.51
CA ALA A 224 -39.99 5.44 -30.76
C ALA A 224 -38.68 6.12 -30.33
N GLN A 225 -38.44 6.07 -29.02
CA GLN A 225 -37.34 6.76 -28.35
C GLN A 225 -36.27 5.76 -27.91
N ASP A 226 -35.03 6.25 -27.80
CA ASP A 226 -34.00 5.57 -27.03
C ASP A 226 -34.25 5.77 -25.51
N ALA A 227 -33.59 4.97 -24.67
CA ALA A 227 -33.83 4.99 -23.23
C ALA A 227 -33.39 6.32 -22.57
N TYR A 228 -32.41 7.04 -23.13
CA TYR A 228 -31.98 8.35 -22.62
C TYR A 228 -33.01 9.44 -22.91
N GLN A 229 -33.65 9.40 -24.08
CA GLN A 229 -34.75 10.28 -24.46
C GLN A 229 -36.00 9.97 -23.64
N LEU A 230 -36.28 8.68 -23.44
CA LEU A 230 -37.36 8.22 -22.59
C LEU A 230 -37.17 8.69 -21.15
N GLU A 231 -35.96 8.58 -20.59
CA GLU A 231 -35.63 9.06 -19.24
C GLU A 231 -35.99 10.54 -19.05
N LYS A 232 -35.58 11.41 -19.97
CA LYS A 232 -35.90 12.86 -19.91
C LYS A 232 -37.39 13.12 -19.97
N THR A 233 -38.10 12.35 -20.78
CA THR A 233 -39.54 12.47 -20.99
C THR A 233 -40.30 12.02 -19.75
N LEU A 234 -39.95 10.84 -19.22
CA LEU A 234 -40.54 10.30 -18.00
C LEU A 234 -40.21 11.16 -16.77
N LEU A 235 -39.01 11.72 -16.68
CA LEU A 235 -38.65 12.64 -15.59
C LEU A 235 -39.52 13.90 -15.59
N ARG A 236 -39.86 14.44 -16.77
CA ARG A 236 -40.79 15.58 -16.90
C ARG A 236 -42.19 15.20 -16.43
N LEU A 237 -42.66 14.03 -16.84
CA LEU A 237 -43.98 13.51 -16.43
C LEU A 237 -44.02 13.22 -14.93
N HIS A 238 -42.95 12.67 -14.37
CA HIS A 238 -42.84 12.32 -12.95
C HIS A 238 -42.81 13.55 -12.03
N ARG A 239 -42.34 14.70 -12.51
CA ARG A 239 -42.44 15.98 -11.78
C ARG A 239 -43.86 16.51 -11.65
N THR A 240 -44.82 15.96 -12.39
CA THR A 240 -46.24 16.30 -12.24
C THR A 240 -46.82 15.51 -11.06
N PRO A 241 -47.37 16.17 -10.03
CA PRO A 241 -47.89 15.50 -8.85
C PRO A 241 -48.95 14.44 -9.21
N GLY A 242 -48.90 13.29 -8.53
CA GLY A 242 -49.89 12.22 -8.69
C GLY A 242 -49.65 11.26 -9.86
N ARG A 243 -48.58 11.43 -10.65
CA ARG A 243 -48.26 10.51 -11.76
C ARG A 243 -47.35 9.35 -11.34
N ARG A 244 -47.78 8.12 -11.61
CA ARG A 244 -47.06 6.85 -11.43
C ARG A 244 -46.63 6.30 -12.79
N ILE A 245 -45.40 5.82 -12.89
CA ILE A 245 -44.89 5.16 -14.10
C ILE A 245 -45.05 3.65 -13.93
N LEU A 246 -45.67 3.01 -14.92
CA LEU A 246 -45.87 1.57 -14.97
C LEU A 246 -45.12 1.00 -16.18
N TRP A 247 -44.15 0.12 -15.89
CA TRP A 247 -43.36 -0.56 -16.90
C TRP A 247 -44.00 -1.90 -17.25
N ASP A 248 -44.17 -2.13 -18.55
CA ASP A 248 -44.59 -3.41 -19.09
C ASP A 248 -43.64 -4.55 -18.70
N ALA A 249 -44.20 -5.69 -18.28
CA ALA A 249 -43.41 -6.81 -17.76
C ALA A 249 -42.58 -7.48 -18.86
N ALA A 250 -43.15 -7.62 -20.07
CA ALA A 250 -42.47 -8.22 -21.21
C ALA A 250 -41.30 -7.34 -21.71
N ALA A 251 -41.47 -6.02 -21.69
CA ALA A 251 -40.42 -5.05 -22.00
C ALA A 251 -39.24 -5.12 -21.01
N ARG A 252 -39.53 -5.28 -19.70
CA ARG A 252 -38.49 -5.46 -18.67
C ARG A 252 -37.72 -6.76 -18.89
N ALA A 253 -38.43 -7.87 -19.13
CA ALA A 253 -37.82 -9.16 -19.39
C ALA A 253 -36.97 -9.16 -20.68
N ALA A 254 -37.38 -8.40 -21.71
CA ALA A 254 -36.60 -8.26 -22.95
C ALA A 254 -35.25 -7.55 -22.71
N VAL A 255 -35.22 -6.50 -21.89
CA VAL A 255 -33.96 -5.82 -21.50
C VAL A 255 -33.03 -6.77 -20.74
N GLU A 256 -33.56 -7.52 -19.79
CA GLU A 256 -32.77 -8.49 -19.01
C GLU A 256 -32.20 -9.60 -19.91
N ARG A 257 -32.99 -10.08 -20.88
CA ARG A 257 -32.54 -11.06 -21.87
C ARG A 257 -31.42 -10.51 -22.75
N GLU A 258 -31.56 -9.30 -23.27
CA GLU A 258 -30.52 -8.67 -24.11
C GLU A 258 -29.22 -8.37 -23.36
N CYS A 259 -29.33 -8.05 -22.07
CA CYS A 259 -28.16 -7.92 -21.20
C CYS A 259 -27.49 -9.28 -21.01
N ALA A 260 -28.28 -10.33 -20.75
CA ALA A 260 -27.76 -11.69 -20.58
C ALA A 260 -27.10 -12.26 -21.85
N GLU A 261 -27.66 -11.97 -23.03
CA GLU A 261 -27.08 -12.31 -24.34
C GLU A 261 -25.70 -11.66 -24.56
N ARG A 262 -25.41 -10.56 -23.85
CA ARG A 262 -24.11 -9.84 -23.87
C ARG A 262 -23.27 -10.13 -22.62
N GLU A 263 -23.50 -11.29 -22.00
CA GLU A 263 -22.77 -11.77 -20.83
C GLU A 263 -22.86 -10.85 -19.59
N SER A 264 -23.92 -10.04 -19.51
CA SER A 264 -24.17 -9.11 -18.41
C SER A 264 -25.43 -9.50 -17.65
N THR A 265 -25.29 -9.83 -16.36
CA THR A 265 -26.42 -10.24 -15.50
C THR A 265 -27.17 -9.04 -14.89
N LEU A 266 -27.39 -7.99 -15.68
CA LEU A 266 -28.10 -6.80 -15.24
C LEU A 266 -29.59 -7.07 -15.12
N THR A 267 -30.18 -6.70 -13.99
CA THR A 267 -31.64 -6.59 -13.87
C THR A 267 -32.14 -5.35 -14.58
N PHE A 268 -33.41 -5.31 -14.97
CA PHE A 268 -34.02 -4.11 -15.56
C PHE A 268 -33.87 -2.90 -14.63
N THR A 269 -34.06 -3.11 -13.32
CA THR A 269 -33.93 -2.06 -12.31
C THR A 269 -32.52 -1.49 -12.26
N ASP A 270 -31.50 -2.36 -12.29
CA ASP A 270 -30.09 -1.94 -12.27
C ASP A 270 -29.69 -1.22 -13.56
N TRP A 271 -30.19 -1.69 -14.71
CA TRP A 271 -29.99 -1.06 -16.00
C TRP A 271 -30.63 0.33 -16.04
N TRP A 272 -31.90 0.46 -15.65
CA TRP A 272 -32.60 1.74 -15.61
C TRP A 272 -31.97 2.70 -14.61
N ALA A 273 -31.62 2.21 -13.41
CA ALA A 273 -30.95 3.01 -12.38
C ALA A 273 -29.59 3.57 -12.84
N ALA A 274 -28.86 2.86 -13.69
CA ALA A 274 -27.60 3.33 -14.25
C ALA A 274 -27.78 4.42 -15.33
N LEU A 275 -28.95 4.48 -15.97
CA LEU A 275 -29.31 5.52 -16.94
C LEU A 275 -29.88 6.77 -16.27
N THR A 276 -30.63 6.58 -15.18
CA THR A 276 -31.27 7.67 -14.44
C THR A 276 -30.30 8.39 -13.51
N GLY A 277 -30.22 9.72 -13.61
CA GLY A 277 -29.43 10.54 -12.71
C GLY A 277 -30.07 10.74 -11.31
N SER A 278 -29.40 11.54 -10.46
CA SER A 278 -29.87 11.91 -9.11
C SER A 278 -31.26 12.59 -9.07
N GLY A 279 -31.72 13.14 -10.19
CA GLY A 279 -33.04 13.77 -10.33
C GLY A 279 -34.23 12.84 -10.07
N TRP A 280 -34.04 11.52 -10.16
CA TRP A 280 -35.06 10.53 -9.83
C TRP A 280 -35.13 10.21 -8.32
N ARG A 281 -34.04 10.41 -7.56
CA ARG A 281 -33.99 10.16 -6.12
C ARG A 281 -34.62 11.28 -5.28
N GLN A 282 -34.68 12.50 -5.79
CA GLN A 282 -35.19 13.67 -5.05
C GLN A 282 -36.72 13.74 -4.93
N VAL A 283 -37.47 12.87 -5.60
CA VAL A 283 -38.95 12.92 -5.65
C VAL A 283 -39.61 11.97 -4.62
N SER A 284 -38.84 11.16 -3.89
CA SER A 284 -39.36 10.13 -2.97
C SER A 284 -39.56 10.57 -1.51
N ALA A 285 -39.88 11.84 -1.24
CA ALA A 285 -40.34 12.24 0.09
C ALA A 285 -41.59 13.12 0.00
N PRO A 286 -42.80 12.59 0.25
CA PRO A 286 -43.91 13.46 0.63
C PRO A 286 -43.53 14.14 1.94
N ARG A 287 -43.39 15.48 1.93
CA ARG A 287 -43.49 16.28 3.16
C ARG A 287 -44.90 16.05 3.69
N VAL A 288 -45.03 15.22 4.72
CA VAL A 288 -46.25 15.17 5.53
C VAL A 288 -46.45 16.57 6.10
N PRO A 289 -47.57 17.27 5.83
CA PRO A 289 -47.85 18.52 6.50
C PRO A 289 -47.95 18.23 8.00
N ALA A 290 -47.25 19.02 8.80
CA ALA A 290 -47.39 18.98 10.25
C ALA A 290 -48.85 19.29 10.57
N SER A 291 -49.64 18.25 10.87
CA SER A 291 -50.97 18.39 11.42
C SER A 291 -50.81 19.09 12.76
N GLY A 292 -51.09 20.38 12.78
CA GLY A 292 -51.45 21.07 14.00
C GLY A 292 -52.70 20.43 14.56
N SER A 293 -52.67 20.13 15.85
CA SER A 293 -53.87 19.97 16.64
C SER A 293 -53.84 21.04 17.72
N PHE A 294 -54.89 21.87 17.68
CA PHE A 294 -55.34 22.76 18.74
C PHE A 294 -55.74 21.96 19.98
#